data_AF-A0A0K0EHX9-F1
#
_entry.id   AF-A0A0K0EHX9-F1
#
_cell.length_a   1.000
_cell.length_b   1.000
_cell.length_c   1.000
_cell.angle_alpha   90.00
_cell.angle_beta   90.00
_cell.angle_gamma   90.00
#
_symmetry.space_group_name_H-M   'P 1'
#
loop_
_entity.id
_entity.type
_entity.pdbx_description
1 polymer ?
#
loop_
_entity_poly.entity_id
_entity_poly.type
_entity_poly.pdbx_seq_one_letter_code
_entity_poly.pdbx_strand_id
1 'polypeptide(L)'
;MKYLILVIISTYFISLFGLECDSYYQYQVGGFQTQSLDHIISGCDACGYIYSNVTDFSYFRGFFAGCLSTTKVLAQKYDNTIFNMTEFKEICDKNNKLGVPYCQGVTSINNNNQQVYSNICCCSRDKCTRAYFQ
;
A
#
# COMPACT_ATOMS: atom_id res chain seq x y z
N MET A 1 26.13 -33.66 -12.81
CA MET A 1 24.81 -33.50 -12.14
C MET A 1 24.88 -32.90 -10.72
N LYS A 2 25.97 -32.23 -10.29
CA LYS A 2 26.06 -31.60 -8.96
C LYS A 2 25.55 -30.16 -8.90
N TYR A 3 25.52 -29.45 -10.03
CA TYR A 3 25.11 -28.04 -10.09
C TYR A 3 23.59 -27.83 -10.07
N LEU A 4 22.79 -28.82 -10.50
CA LEU A 4 21.33 -28.70 -10.55
C LEU A 4 20.68 -28.68 -9.16
N ILE A 5 21.28 -29.35 -8.17
CA ILE A 5 20.72 -29.44 -6.82
C ILE A 5 20.89 -28.11 -6.05
N LEU A 6 21.99 -27.38 -6.30
CA LEU A 6 22.26 -26.09 -5.65
C LEU A 6 21.30 -24.97 -6.10
N VAL A 7 20.81 -25.02 -7.34
CA VAL A 7 19.88 -24.01 -7.88
C VAL A 7 18.46 -24.17 -7.31
N ILE A 8 18.08 -25.38 -6.90
CA ILE A 8 16.75 -25.64 -6.35
C ILE A 8 16.66 -25.20 -4.88
N ILE A 9 17.76 -25.27 -4.14
CA ILE A 9 17.78 -24.87 -2.71
C ILE A 9 17.79 -23.35 -2.57
N SER A 10 18.44 -22.61 -3.48
CA SER A 10 18.49 -21.15 -3.39
C SER A 10 17.15 -20.46 -3.70
N THR A 11 16.32 -21.05 -4.55
CA THR A 11 14.99 -20.49 -4.89
C THR A 11 13.97 -20.68 -3.78
N TYR A 12 14.11 -21.72 -2.95
CA TYR A 12 13.25 -21.95 -1.78
C TYR A 12 13.53 -21.01 -0.61
N PHE A 13 14.74 -20.45 -0.50
CA PHE A 13 15.08 -19.54 0.61
C PHE A 13 14.60 -18.10 0.39
N ILE A 14 14.26 -17.71 -0.84
CA ILE A 14 13.83 -16.33 -1.14
C ILE A 14 12.38 -16.10 -0.69
N SER A 15 11.56 -17.15 -0.57
CA SER A 15 10.17 -17.05 -0.12
C SER A 15 9.99 -16.98 1.42
N LEU A 16 11.06 -17.12 2.21
CA LEU A 16 11.00 -17.12 3.68
C LEU A 16 11.27 -15.75 4.34
N PHE A 17 11.63 -14.72 3.57
CA PHE A 17 12.02 -13.42 4.12
C PHE A 17 11.14 -12.24 3.66
N GLY A 18 9.93 -12.52 3.19
CA GLY A 18 8.96 -11.47 2.92
C GLY A 18 8.24 -11.05 4.21
N LEU A 19 7.98 -9.75 4.35
CA LEU A 19 7.23 -9.20 5.47
C LEU A 19 5.80 -9.74 5.51
N GLU A 20 5.27 -9.85 6.73
CA GLU A 20 3.85 -10.07 7.00
C GLU A 20 3.13 -8.73 7.04
N CYS A 21 2.23 -8.46 6.11
CA CYS A 21 1.42 -7.24 6.10
C CYS A 21 -0.04 -7.54 6.43
N ASP A 22 -0.70 -6.60 7.13
CA ASP A 22 -2.15 -6.69 7.28
C ASP A 22 -2.78 -6.51 5.90
N SER A 23 -3.79 -7.33 5.61
CA SER A 23 -4.66 -7.19 4.45
C SER A 23 -6.07 -6.98 4.93
N TYR A 24 -6.42 -5.70 4.96
CA TYR A 24 -7.71 -5.22 5.41
C TYR A 24 -8.06 -4.03 4.55
N TYR A 25 -9.20 -4.08 3.89
CA TYR A 25 -9.60 -3.03 2.96
C TYR A 25 -11.12 -2.93 2.88
N GLN A 26 -11.58 -1.70 2.69
CA GLN A 26 -12.95 -1.38 2.34
C GLN A 26 -12.88 -0.13 1.48
N TYR A 27 -13.09 -0.28 0.17
CA TYR A 27 -13.04 0.84 -0.75
C TYR A 27 -14.05 0.74 -1.87
N GLN A 28 -14.29 1.88 -2.51
CA GLN A 28 -15.12 2.04 -3.67
C GLN A 28 -14.37 2.78 -4.77
N VAL A 29 -14.52 2.31 -6.02
CA VAL A 29 -14.04 2.98 -7.22
C VAL A 29 -14.98 2.67 -8.37
N GLY A 30 -15.39 3.69 -9.15
CA GLY A 30 -16.18 3.46 -10.36
C GLY A 30 -17.49 2.71 -10.11
N GLY A 31 -18.08 2.86 -8.91
CA GLY A 31 -19.32 2.21 -8.50
C GLY A 31 -19.15 0.78 -7.97
N PHE A 32 -17.95 0.21 -8.09
CA PHE A 32 -17.62 -1.07 -7.50
C PHE A 32 -17.19 -0.87 -6.05
N GLN A 33 -17.82 -1.58 -5.14
CA GLN A 33 -17.41 -1.65 -3.74
C GLN A 33 -16.72 -3.00 -3.50
N THR A 34 -15.62 -2.97 -2.75
CA THR A 34 -14.92 -4.17 -2.31
C THR A 34 -14.55 -4.07 -0.85
N GLN A 35 -14.54 -5.21 -0.18
CA GLN A 35 -14.18 -5.33 1.23
C GLN A 35 -13.51 -6.68 1.49
N SER A 36 -12.62 -6.70 2.47
CA SER A 36 -12.03 -7.93 2.99
C SER A 36 -12.06 -7.91 4.50
N LEU A 37 -12.13 -9.10 5.09
CA LEU A 37 -11.85 -9.26 6.51
C LEU A 37 -10.34 -9.13 6.74
N ASP A 38 -9.97 -8.76 7.96
CA ASP A 38 -8.58 -8.70 8.41
C ASP A 38 -7.93 -10.08 8.30
N HIS A 39 -6.88 -10.15 7.50
CA HIS A 39 -6.02 -11.32 7.38
C HIS A 39 -4.58 -10.88 7.11
N ILE A 40 -3.63 -11.79 7.22
CA ILE A 40 -2.22 -11.52 6.97
C ILE A 40 -1.83 -12.03 5.59
N ILE A 41 -1.11 -11.20 4.84
CA ILE A 41 -0.42 -11.60 3.61
C ILE A 41 1.08 -11.63 3.89
N SER A 42 1.72 -12.75 3.57
CA SER A 42 3.17 -12.92 3.64
C SER A 42 3.80 -12.71 2.26
N GLY A 43 5.10 -12.38 2.22
CA GLY A 43 5.81 -12.23 0.94
C GLY A 43 5.87 -10.80 0.41
N CYS A 44 5.52 -9.80 1.22
CA CYS A 44 5.63 -8.39 0.80
C CYS A 44 7.06 -7.86 1.01
N ASP A 45 7.58 -7.05 0.07
CA ASP A 45 8.83 -6.31 0.29
C ASP A 45 8.67 -5.16 1.30
N ALA A 46 7.45 -4.62 1.39
CA ALA A 46 7.02 -3.60 2.33
C ALA A 46 5.49 -3.61 2.42
N CYS A 47 4.96 -3.11 3.55
CA CYS A 47 3.54 -2.90 3.72
C CYS A 47 3.15 -1.51 3.24
N GLY A 48 1.94 -1.41 2.68
CA GLY A 48 1.36 -0.16 2.21
C GLY A 48 -0.02 0.06 2.77
N TYR A 49 -0.36 1.32 2.94
CA TYR A 49 -1.70 1.77 3.32
C TYR A 49 -2.10 2.94 2.43
N ILE A 50 -3.35 2.98 1.99
CA ILE A 50 -3.95 4.14 1.34
C ILE A 50 -5.32 4.39 1.95
N TYR A 51 -5.61 5.65 2.23
CA TYR A 51 -6.91 6.15 2.66
C TYR A 51 -7.28 7.34 1.78
N SER A 52 -8.56 7.46 1.46
CA SER A 52 -9.11 8.62 0.77
C SER A 52 -10.59 8.76 1.08
N ASN A 53 -11.05 9.98 1.35
CA ASN A 53 -12.48 10.28 1.49
C ASN A 53 -13.05 11.07 0.29
N VAL A 54 -12.37 11.04 -0.86
CA VAL A 54 -12.85 11.67 -2.11
C VAL A 54 -14.26 11.21 -2.41
N THR A 55 -15.14 12.14 -2.80
CA THR A 55 -16.54 11.84 -3.13
C THR A 55 -16.79 11.62 -4.63
N ASP A 56 -15.83 11.99 -5.47
CA ASP A 56 -15.91 11.81 -6.92
C ASP A 56 -15.82 10.31 -7.27
N PHE A 57 -16.69 9.87 -8.17
CA PHE A 57 -16.91 8.47 -8.52
C PHE A 57 -15.69 7.82 -9.19
N SER A 58 -14.85 8.60 -9.86
CA SER A 58 -13.69 8.10 -10.59
C SER A 58 -12.46 7.85 -9.71
N TYR A 59 -12.48 8.32 -8.47
CA TYR A 59 -11.35 8.25 -7.54
C TYR A 59 -11.50 7.12 -6.53
N PHE A 60 -10.39 6.78 -5.88
CA PHE A 60 -10.41 5.84 -4.76
C PHE A 60 -11.05 6.49 -3.54
N ARG A 61 -12.00 5.78 -2.94
CA ARG A 61 -12.67 6.16 -1.68
C ARG A 61 -12.69 5.00 -0.71
N GLY A 62 -12.27 5.24 0.52
CA GLY A 62 -12.16 4.24 1.58
C GLY A 62 -10.70 4.01 1.96
N PHE A 63 -10.35 2.77 2.30
CA PHE A 63 -8.99 2.41 2.65
C PHE A 63 -8.56 1.05 2.12
N PHE A 64 -7.26 0.87 2.02
CA PHE A 64 -6.61 -0.40 1.70
C PHE A 64 -5.32 -0.54 2.50
N ALA A 65 -5.15 -1.64 3.21
CA ALA A 65 -3.88 -2.13 3.73
C ALA A 65 -3.49 -3.44 3.02
N GLY A 66 -2.21 -3.60 2.70
CA GLY A 66 -1.66 -4.78 2.07
C GLY A 66 -0.19 -4.61 1.72
N CYS A 67 0.28 -5.34 0.71
CA CYS A 67 1.62 -5.06 0.17
C CYS A 67 1.68 -3.65 -0.45
N LEU A 68 2.84 -3.00 -0.34
CA LEU A 68 3.12 -1.70 -0.93
C LEU A 68 2.98 -1.71 -2.46
N SER A 69 3.31 -2.82 -3.12
CA SER A 69 3.15 -2.99 -4.57
C SER A 69 1.70 -2.74 -5.01
N THR A 70 0.74 -3.40 -4.37
CA THR A 70 -0.69 -3.24 -4.63
C THR A 70 -1.18 -1.83 -4.29
N THR A 71 -0.73 -1.29 -3.15
CA THR A 71 -1.08 0.07 -2.72
C THR A 71 -0.66 1.11 -3.77
N LYS A 72 0.57 1.00 -4.30
CA LYS A 72 1.07 1.87 -5.37
C LYS A 72 0.26 1.73 -6.65
N VAL A 73 -0.14 0.52 -7.03
CA VAL A 73 -0.99 0.28 -8.21
C VAL A 73 -2.35 0.95 -8.05
N LEU A 74 -3.00 0.83 -6.88
CA LEU A 74 -4.28 1.49 -6.61
C LEU A 74 -4.15 3.01 -6.69
N ALA A 75 -3.14 3.58 -6.04
CA ALA A 75 -2.87 5.02 -6.06
C ALA A 75 -2.58 5.53 -7.48
N GLN A 76 -1.74 4.85 -8.24
CA GLN A 76 -1.42 5.23 -9.63
C GLN A 76 -2.61 5.12 -10.58
N LYS A 77 -3.53 4.20 -10.31
CA LYS A 77 -4.68 3.97 -11.19
C LYS A 77 -5.81 4.96 -10.94
N TYR A 78 -6.03 5.34 -9.68
CA TYR A 78 -7.23 6.08 -9.28
C TYR A 78 -6.96 7.45 -8.65
N ASP A 79 -5.76 7.67 -8.10
CA ASP A 79 -5.41 8.86 -7.32
C ASP A 79 -4.09 9.51 -7.82
N ASN A 80 -3.71 9.27 -9.09
CA ASN A 80 -2.44 9.77 -9.64
C ASN A 80 -2.33 11.30 -9.74
N THR A 81 -3.46 12.00 -9.65
CA THR A 81 -3.52 13.46 -9.58
C THR A 81 -3.54 13.97 -8.13
N ILE A 82 -3.80 13.10 -7.16
CA ILE A 82 -3.85 13.44 -5.73
C ILE A 82 -2.45 13.32 -5.13
N PHE A 83 -1.74 12.22 -5.40
CA PHE A 83 -0.43 11.95 -4.82
C PHE A 83 0.70 12.18 -5.83
N ASN A 84 1.81 12.77 -5.35
CA ASN A 84 3.06 12.77 -6.10
C ASN A 84 3.73 11.39 -6.00
N MET A 85 3.32 10.46 -6.86
CA MET A 85 3.75 9.06 -6.79
C MET A 85 5.25 8.85 -7.02
N THR A 86 5.93 9.78 -7.71
CA THR A 86 7.39 9.74 -7.87
C THR A 86 8.07 10.00 -6.55
N GLU A 87 7.72 11.12 -5.89
CA GLU A 87 8.25 11.50 -4.58
C GLU A 87 7.91 10.45 -3.51
N PHE A 88 6.65 9.97 -3.48
CA PHE A 88 6.25 8.92 -2.56
C PHE A 88 7.13 7.68 -2.70
N LYS A 89 7.34 7.21 -3.94
CA LYS A 89 8.18 6.03 -4.21
C LYS A 89 9.61 6.25 -3.74
N GLU A 90 10.22 7.38 -4.08
CA GLU A 90 11.61 7.68 -3.73
C GLU A 90 11.84 7.74 -2.21
N ILE A 91 10.98 8.46 -1.49
CA ILE A 91 11.09 8.60 -0.03
C ILE A 91 10.78 7.27 0.65
N CYS A 92 9.75 6.55 0.18
CA CYS A 92 9.40 5.25 0.73
C CYS A 92 10.54 4.24 0.54
N ASP A 93 11.13 4.15 -0.66
CA ASP A 93 12.24 3.23 -0.94
C ASP A 93 13.48 3.56 -0.09
N LYS A 94 13.74 4.84 0.17
CA LYS A 94 14.80 5.29 1.09
C LYS A 94 14.49 4.91 2.54
N ASN A 95 13.28 5.19 3.01
CA ASN A 95 12.88 4.98 4.41
C ASN A 95 12.71 3.49 4.75
N ASN A 96 12.24 2.66 3.81
CA ASN A 96 12.15 1.21 3.98
C ASN A 96 13.51 0.58 4.27
N LYS A 97 14.58 1.04 3.60
CA LYS A 97 15.97 0.61 3.87
C LYS A 97 16.46 1.00 5.27
N LEU A 98 15.87 2.05 5.85
CA LEU A 98 16.19 2.54 7.20
C LEU A 98 15.23 2.00 8.27
N GLY A 99 14.21 1.21 7.90
CA GLY A 99 13.19 0.72 8.83
C GLY A 99 12.26 1.81 9.38
N VAL A 100 12.14 2.93 8.66
CA VAL A 100 11.36 4.11 9.06
C VAL A 100 10.05 4.13 8.27
N PRO A 101 8.88 4.30 8.90
CA PRO A 101 7.62 4.47 8.18
C PRO A 101 7.57 5.84 7.48
N TYR A 102 6.80 5.95 6.41
CA TYR A 102 6.56 7.22 5.72
C TYR A 102 5.10 7.33 5.29
N CYS A 103 4.55 8.55 5.34
CA CYS A 103 3.22 8.87 4.86
C CYS A 103 3.24 10.19 4.07
N GLN A 104 2.54 10.22 2.95
CA GLN A 104 2.22 11.43 2.19
C GLN A 104 0.73 11.72 2.35
N GLY A 105 0.41 12.74 3.15
CA GLY A 105 -0.94 13.26 3.32
C GLY A 105 -1.22 14.42 2.37
N VAL A 106 -2.42 14.45 1.80
CA VAL A 106 -2.91 15.51 0.92
C VAL A 106 -4.27 15.95 1.42
N THR A 107 -4.44 17.27 1.56
CA THR A 107 -5.73 17.89 1.85
C THR A 107 -6.08 18.80 0.70
N SER A 108 -7.25 18.60 0.10
CA SER A 108 -7.75 19.40 -1.03
C SER A 108 -9.22 19.75 -0.84
N ILE A 109 -9.74 20.63 -1.69
CA ILE A 109 -11.16 20.94 -1.76
C ILE A 109 -11.67 20.39 -3.09
N ASN A 110 -12.70 19.54 -3.07
CA ASN A 110 -13.32 19.02 -4.28
C ASN A 110 -14.26 20.05 -4.94
N ASN A 111 -14.83 19.70 -6.09
CA ASN A 111 -15.78 20.56 -6.82
C ASN A 111 -17.06 20.92 -6.04
N ASN A 112 -17.36 20.20 -4.94
CA ASN A 112 -18.52 20.44 -4.09
C ASN A 112 -18.17 21.29 -2.86
N ASN A 113 -17.01 21.95 -2.83
CA ASN A 113 -16.47 22.67 -1.67
C ASN A 113 -16.31 21.81 -0.40
N GLN A 114 -16.14 20.50 -0.57
CA GLN A 114 -15.89 19.59 0.55
C GLN A 114 -14.39 19.38 0.71
N GLN A 115 -13.93 19.43 1.95
CA GLN A 115 -12.56 19.10 2.28
C GLN A 115 -12.36 17.59 2.13
N VAL A 116 -11.40 17.24 1.29
CA VAL A 116 -10.96 15.88 1.04
C VAL A 116 -9.61 15.68 1.69
N TYR A 117 -9.46 14.53 2.34
CA TYR A 117 -8.23 14.04 2.93
C TYR A 117 -7.89 12.69 2.32
N SER A 118 -6.68 12.60 1.79
CA SER A 118 -6.12 11.38 1.25
C SER A 118 -4.73 11.18 1.83
N ASN A 119 -4.38 9.95 2.16
CA ASN A 119 -3.10 9.60 2.75
C ASN A 119 -2.60 8.29 2.16
N ILE A 120 -1.32 8.24 1.79
CA ILE A 120 -0.65 7.02 1.36
C ILE A 120 0.60 6.81 2.22
N CYS A 121 0.75 5.61 2.77
CA CYS A 121 1.82 5.27 3.69
C CYS A 121 2.56 4.00 3.28
N CYS A 122 3.79 3.87 3.76
CA CYS A 122 4.56 2.64 3.69
C CYS A 122 5.37 2.38 4.96
N CYS A 123 5.66 1.12 5.21
CA CYS A 123 6.50 0.68 6.32
C CYS A 123 7.07 -0.71 6.06
N SER A 124 8.22 -1.01 6.68
CA SER A 124 9.00 -2.25 6.44
C SER A 124 9.12 -3.14 7.69
N ARG A 125 8.06 -3.22 8.50
CA ARG A 125 7.98 -4.13 9.67
C ARG A 125 6.71 -4.96 9.60
N ASP A 126 6.72 -6.15 10.18
CA ASP A 126 5.53 -7.00 10.20
C ASP A 126 4.35 -6.29 10.87
N LYS A 127 3.18 -6.33 10.21
CA LYS A 127 1.90 -5.80 10.71
C LYS A 127 1.96 -4.32 11.10
N CYS A 128 2.85 -3.55 10.47
CA CYS A 128 3.04 -2.13 10.77
C CYS A 128 1.87 -1.25 10.34
N THR A 129 1.04 -1.73 9.42
CA THR A 129 -0.15 -1.04 8.92
C THR A 129 -1.24 -0.87 9.96
N ARG A 130 -1.23 -1.66 11.05
CA ARG A 130 -2.18 -1.53 12.18
C ARG A 130 -2.21 -0.14 12.80
N ALA A 131 -1.10 0.59 12.76
CA ALA A 131 -1.03 1.95 13.27
C ALA A 131 -1.91 2.94 12.49
N TYR A 132 -2.35 2.58 11.28
CA TYR A 132 -3.12 3.45 10.39
C TYR A 132 -4.64 3.17 10.40
N PHE A 133 -5.10 2.14 11.13
CA PHE A 133 -6.52 1.79 11.24
C PHE A 133 -7.29 2.61 12.31
N GLN A 134 -6.69 3.69 12.82
CA GLN A 134 -7.30 4.59 13.81
C GLN A 134 -8.02 5.75 13.13
#